data_AF-A0A5C6PL77-F1
#
_entry.id   AF-A0A5C6PL77-F1
#
_cell.length_a   1.000
_cell.length_b   1.000
_cell.length_c   1.000
_cell.angle_alpha   90.00
_cell.angle_beta   90.00
_cell.angle_gamma   90.00
#
_symmetry.space_group_name_H-M   'P 1'
#
loop_
_entity.id
_entity.type
_entity.pdbx_description
1 polymer ?
#
loop_
_entity_poly.entity_id
_entity_poly.type
_entity_poly.pdbx_seq_one_letter_code
_entity_poly.pdbx_strand_id
1 'polypeptide(L)'
;MFKGATHDLDEYTDTVTSYIHFCEERILPTRTRKLQQQFTANDSASVWRGLRQITDYRPQASKGQDDKALCQSLSLHYARFDTSSAMPNTSPPPSVTAPMDLTPSKAVPSSSPPPLTITHHHEQDVRRQFARLNPRKAPGPDGVSPSTLRHCAEELTPVFTDIFNSSLESCQS
;
A
#
# COMPACT_ATOMS: atom_id res chain seq x y z
N MET A 1 -44.66 -1.74 3.32
CA MET A 1 -45.63 -1.69 2.20
C MET A 1 -45.17 -0.58 1.28
N PHE A 2 -44.53 -0.92 0.16
CA PHE A 2 -44.16 0.07 -0.86
C PHE A 2 -45.23 -0.02 -1.95
N LYS A 3 -46.15 0.94 -1.97
CA LYS A 3 -47.11 1.06 -3.08
C LYS A 3 -46.37 1.71 -4.24
N GLY A 4 -46.50 1.12 -5.43
CA GLY A 4 -45.87 1.62 -6.64
C GLY A 4 -46.40 3.01 -6.99
N ALA A 5 -45.52 4.00 -6.94
CA ALA A 5 -45.79 5.35 -7.40
C ALA A 5 -45.40 5.44 -8.87
N THR A 6 -46.40 5.44 -9.74
CA THR A 6 -46.28 5.95 -11.09
C THR A 6 -46.71 7.41 -11.08
N HIS A 7 -45.82 8.29 -11.53
CA HIS A 7 -46.10 9.60 -12.11
C HIS A 7 -46.00 10.87 -11.23
N ASP A 8 -44.89 11.06 -10.48
CA ASP A 8 -44.34 12.40 -10.25
C ASP A 8 -42.84 12.35 -9.89
N LEU A 9 -42.06 13.32 -10.36
CA LEU A 9 -40.61 13.38 -10.16
C LEU A 9 -40.27 13.69 -8.69
N ASP A 10 -41.13 14.46 -8.04
CA ASP A 10 -41.01 14.83 -6.63
C ASP A 10 -41.28 13.63 -5.70
N GLU A 11 -42.24 12.76 -6.03
CA GLU A 11 -42.54 11.56 -5.23
C GLU A 11 -41.42 10.50 -5.30
N TYR A 12 -40.75 10.38 -6.46
CA TYR A 12 -39.54 9.56 -6.58
C TYR A 12 -38.40 10.14 -5.75
N THR A 13 -38.22 11.46 -5.81
CA THR A 13 -37.19 12.18 -5.04
C THR A 13 -37.43 12.01 -3.54
N ASP A 14 -38.66 12.12 -3.07
CA ASP A 14 -39.04 11.90 -1.67
C ASP A 14 -38.81 10.44 -1.24
N THR A 15 -39.13 9.48 -2.10
CA THR A 15 -38.93 8.05 -1.80
C THR A 15 -37.44 7.71 -1.70
N VAL A 16 -36.63 8.19 -2.65
CA VAL A 16 -35.17 7.98 -2.65
C VAL A 16 -34.53 8.68 -1.45
N THR A 17 -34.95 9.92 -1.16
CA THR A 17 -34.47 10.69 -0.01
C THR A 17 -34.83 10.01 1.32
N SER A 18 -36.06 9.49 1.45
CA SER A 18 -36.48 8.71 2.63
C SER A 18 -35.64 7.44 2.80
N TYR A 19 -35.30 6.74 1.72
CA TYR A 19 -34.45 5.56 1.78
C TYR A 19 -32.99 5.90 2.14
N ILE A 20 -32.45 7.00 1.62
CA ILE A 20 -31.11 7.51 1.98
C ILE A 20 -31.09 7.85 3.48
N HIS A 21 -32.06 8.62 3.97
CA HIS A 21 -32.17 8.94 5.40
C HIS A 21 -32.34 7.68 6.27
N PHE A 22 -33.12 6.71 5.83
CA PHE A 22 -33.23 5.43 6.53
C PHE A 22 -31.88 4.70 6.63
N CYS A 23 -31.09 4.72 5.54
CA CYS A 23 -29.75 4.15 5.53
C CYS A 23 -28.81 4.90 6.49
N GLU A 24 -28.90 6.23 6.52
CA GLU A 24 -28.08 7.09 7.38
C GLU A 24 -28.42 6.97 8.87
N GLU A 25 -29.70 6.92 9.22
CA GLU A 25 -30.13 6.91 10.62
C GLU A 25 -30.14 5.51 11.25
N ARG A 26 -30.49 4.47 10.48
CA ARG A 26 -30.71 3.13 11.06
C ARG A 26 -29.62 2.14 10.69
N ILE A 27 -29.05 2.23 9.49
CA ILE A 27 -28.12 1.22 8.98
C ILE A 27 -26.68 1.57 9.32
N LEU A 28 -26.24 2.80 9.05
CA LEU A 28 -24.87 3.23 9.35
C LEU A 28 -24.54 3.15 10.85
N PRO A 29 -25.35 3.69 11.78
CA PRO A 29 -25.00 3.71 13.21
C PRO A 29 -25.02 2.30 13.81
N THR A 30 -25.91 1.44 13.35
CA THR A 30 -26.00 0.05 13.82
C THR A 30 -24.78 -0.77 13.41
N ARG A 31 -24.26 -0.57 12.20
CA ARG A 31 -23.04 -1.25 11.73
C ARG A 31 -21.79 -0.72 12.43
N THR A 32 -21.66 0.60 12.56
CA THR A 32 -20.53 1.23 13.26
C THR A 32 -20.51 0.85 14.74
N ARG A 33 -21.68 0.81 15.41
CA ARG A 33 -21.80 0.39 16.81
C ARG A 33 -21.43 -1.07 17.03
N LYS A 34 -21.77 -1.98 16.10
CA LYS A 34 -21.34 -3.39 16.16
C LYS A 34 -19.82 -3.51 16.03
N LEU A 35 -19.21 -2.77 15.11
CA LEU A 35 -17.76 -2.74 14.95
C LEU A 35 -17.08 -2.19 16.20
N GLN A 36 -17.58 -1.05 16.71
CA GLN A 36 -17.04 -0.39 17.90
C GLN A 36 -17.16 -1.26 19.17
N GLN A 37 -18.29 -1.97 19.36
CA GLN A 37 -18.42 -2.94 20.47
C GLN A 37 -17.39 -4.07 20.40
N GLN A 38 -17.07 -4.57 19.20
CA GLN A 38 -16.05 -5.61 19.03
C GLN A 38 -14.65 -5.08 19.39
N PHE A 39 -14.35 -3.82 19.06
CA PHE A 39 -13.10 -3.16 19.49
C PHE A 39 -13.06 -2.90 21.00
N THR A 40 -14.15 -2.42 21.60
CA THR A 40 -14.22 -2.16 23.05
C THR A 40 -14.16 -3.44 23.88
N ALA A 41 -14.65 -4.57 23.37
CA ALA A 41 -14.53 -5.87 24.03
C ALA A 41 -13.09 -6.42 24.09
N ASN A 42 -12.11 -5.70 23.51
CA ASN A 42 -10.71 -6.12 23.38
C ASN A 42 -10.54 -7.54 22.81
N ASP A 43 -11.53 -8.01 22.07
CA ASP A 43 -11.52 -9.31 21.40
C ASP A 43 -11.05 -9.10 19.96
N SER A 44 -9.72 -9.03 19.82
CA SER A 44 -9.06 -8.88 18.53
C SER A 44 -9.48 -9.96 17.54
N ALA A 45 -9.76 -11.20 18.00
CA ALA A 45 -10.18 -12.30 17.12
C ALA A 45 -11.55 -12.03 16.48
N SER A 46 -12.50 -11.47 17.23
CA SER A 46 -13.81 -11.11 16.70
C SER A 46 -13.76 -9.92 15.75
N VAL A 47 -12.96 -8.89 16.05
CA VAL A 47 -12.68 -7.78 15.12
C VAL A 47 -12.11 -8.30 13.80
N TRP A 48 -11.10 -9.17 13.87
CA TRP A 48 -10.49 -9.77 12.69
C TRP A 48 -11.47 -10.66 11.90
N ARG A 49 -12.40 -11.36 12.56
CA ARG A 49 -13.48 -12.09 11.87
C ARG A 49 -14.45 -11.15 11.16
N GLY A 50 -14.88 -10.07 11.81
CA GLY A 50 -15.75 -9.07 11.21
C GLY A 50 -15.10 -8.39 10.00
N LEU A 51 -13.81 -8.03 10.12
CA LEU A 51 -13.05 -7.45 9.02
C LEU A 51 -12.94 -8.40 7.82
N ARG A 52 -12.66 -9.69 8.06
CA ARG A 52 -12.60 -10.71 7.00
C ARG A 52 -13.95 -10.89 6.30
N GLN A 53 -15.05 -10.82 7.02
CA GLN A 53 -16.40 -10.94 6.46
C GLN A 53 -16.80 -9.73 5.60
N ILE A 54 -16.34 -8.53 5.95
CA ILE A 54 -16.62 -7.30 5.18
C ILE A 54 -15.77 -7.24 3.91
N THR A 55 -14.54 -7.76 3.98
CA THR A 55 -13.55 -7.64 2.90
C THR A 55 -13.49 -8.87 1.99
N ASP A 56 -14.28 -9.91 2.27
CA ASP A 56 -14.15 -11.25 1.68
C ASP A 56 -12.70 -11.77 1.65
N TYR A 57 -11.87 -11.29 2.58
CA TYR A 57 -10.45 -11.62 2.62
C TYR A 57 -10.26 -13.07 3.08
N ARG A 58 -9.98 -13.95 2.12
CA ARG A 58 -9.59 -15.34 2.36
C ARG A 58 -8.07 -15.41 2.51
N PRO A 59 -7.54 -15.74 3.69
CA PRO A 59 -6.10 -15.90 3.85
C PRO A 59 -5.66 -17.07 2.95
N GLN A 60 -4.90 -16.74 1.91
CA GLN A 60 -4.25 -17.73 1.07
C GLN A 60 -3.09 -18.28 1.89
N ALA A 61 -3.17 -19.55 2.30
CA ALA A 61 -2.03 -20.28 2.82
C ALA A 61 -1.07 -20.58 1.66
N SER A 62 -0.42 -19.54 1.12
CA SER A 62 0.65 -19.72 0.15
C SER A 62 1.90 -20.17 0.91
N LYS A 63 2.19 -21.47 0.79
CA LYS A 63 3.42 -22.19 1.12
C LYS A 63 4.59 -21.30 1.59
N GLY A 64 4.85 -21.33 2.90
CA GLY A 64 5.99 -20.68 3.54
C GLY A 64 7.31 -21.39 3.23
N GLN A 65 7.92 -21.05 2.10
CA GLN A 65 9.26 -21.53 1.76
C GLN A 65 10.31 -20.41 1.75
N ASP A 66 9.91 -19.12 1.78
CA ASP A 66 10.83 -17.96 1.76
C ASP A 66 10.72 -17.03 2.98
N ASP A 67 9.95 -17.41 4.00
CA ASP A 67 9.66 -16.51 5.14
C ASP A 67 10.89 -16.28 6.04
N LYS A 68 11.84 -17.22 6.10
CA LYS A 68 13.02 -17.09 6.96
C LYS A 68 14.02 -16.05 6.45
N ALA A 69 14.26 -16.05 5.13
CA ALA A 69 15.14 -15.07 4.49
C ALA A 69 14.51 -13.68 4.52
N LEU A 70 13.19 -13.60 4.34
CA LEU A 70 12.42 -12.38 4.49
C LEU A 70 12.52 -11.84 5.93
N CYS A 71 12.30 -12.68 6.94
CA CYS A 71 12.46 -12.29 8.34
C CYS A 71 13.88 -11.79 8.66
N GLN A 72 14.92 -12.47 8.17
CA GLN A 72 16.30 -12.00 8.34
C GLN A 72 16.55 -10.65 7.65
N SER A 73 16.02 -10.46 6.44
CA SER A 73 16.09 -9.19 5.71
C SER A 73 15.41 -8.06 6.48
N LEU A 74 14.23 -8.31 7.05
CA LEU A 74 13.51 -7.34 7.88
C LEU A 74 14.29 -7.00 9.16
N SER A 75 14.80 -8.00 9.88
CA SER A 75 15.60 -7.78 11.08
C SER A 75 16.83 -6.93 10.78
N LEU A 76 17.55 -7.21 9.69
CA LEU A 76 18.70 -6.42 9.28
C LEU A 76 18.30 -5.00 8.85
N HIS A 77 17.17 -4.87 8.17
CA HIS A 77 16.64 -3.60 7.71
C HIS A 77 16.30 -2.65 8.86
N TYR A 78 15.80 -3.17 9.98
CA TYR A 78 15.51 -2.33 11.16
C TYR A 78 16.75 -2.11 12.03
N ALA A 79 17.61 -3.11 12.19
CA ALA A 79 18.85 -2.99 12.96
C ALA A 79 19.83 -1.93 12.40
N ARG A 80 19.72 -1.56 11.12
CA ARG A 80 20.56 -0.51 10.51
C ARG A 80 20.40 0.88 11.15
N PHE A 81 19.31 1.11 11.87
CA PHE A 81 19.08 2.37 12.57
C PHE A 81 19.66 2.37 13.99
N ASP A 82 19.81 1.18 14.59
CA ASP A 82 20.37 1.02 15.93
C ASP A 82 21.90 1.12 15.94
N THR A 83 22.57 0.87 14.81
CA THR A 83 24.04 0.92 14.71
C THR A 83 24.64 2.33 14.77
N SER A 84 23.82 3.39 14.80
CA SER A 84 24.28 4.76 15.01
C SER A 84 24.07 5.28 16.44
N SER A 85 23.70 4.42 17.39
CA SER A 85 23.59 4.77 18.81
C SER A 85 24.54 3.94 19.68
N ALA A 86 25.82 3.95 19.35
CA ALA A 86 26.88 3.53 20.27
C ALA A 86 27.57 4.78 20.84
N MET A 87 26.97 5.37 21.87
CA MET A 87 27.76 6.11 22.88
C MET A 87 28.14 5.14 24.01
N PRO A 88 29.36 5.27 24.58
CA PRO A 88 29.98 4.25 25.43
C PRO A 88 29.64 4.41 26.91
N ASN A 89 29.93 3.36 27.68
CA ASN A 89 29.91 3.20 29.15
C ASN A 89 28.61 2.72 29.80
N THR A 90 28.57 1.42 30.13
CA THR A 90 28.82 0.94 31.51
C THR A 90 29.11 -0.58 31.55
N SER A 91 29.99 -0.97 32.47
CA SER A 91 30.87 -2.15 32.58
C SER A 91 30.22 -3.57 32.81
N PRO A 92 31.02 -4.68 32.75
CA PRO A 92 30.63 -6.10 32.45
C PRO A 92 30.66 -7.06 33.71
N PRO A 93 30.49 -8.43 33.69
CA PRO A 93 31.38 -9.50 33.07
C PRO A 93 30.70 -10.90 32.77
N PRO A 94 31.38 -12.08 32.59
CA PRO A 94 32.63 -12.46 31.87
C PRO A 94 32.53 -13.72 30.93
N SER A 95 33.66 -14.02 30.24
CA SER A 95 34.12 -15.33 29.68
C SER A 95 33.64 -15.69 28.26
N VAL A 96 34.48 -15.85 27.23
CA VAL A 96 35.82 -16.46 27.13
C VAL A 96 36.60 -15.97 25.89
N THR A 97 37.88 -15.65 26.12
CA THR A 97 39.08 -15.85 25.27
C THR A 97 39.25 -15.11 23.92
N ALA A 98 40.34 -14.33 23.88
CA ALA A 98 40.98 -13.49 22.86
C ALA A 98 41.57 -14.26 21.63
N PRO A 99 42.33 -13.67 20.65
CA PRO A 99 42.90 -12.32 20.59
C PRO A 99 42.86 -11.55 19.24
N MET A 100 43.32 -10.30 19.37
CA MET A 100 43.55 -9.21 18.41
C MET A 100 44.11 -9.60 17.04
N ASP A 101 43.73 -8.84 16.00
CA ASP A 101 44.74 -8.26 15.12
C ASP A 101 44.29 -6.91 14.56
N LEU A 102 45.14 -5.90 14.75
CA LEU A 102 44.99 -4.53 14.26
C LEU A 102 46.01 -4.37 13.13
N THR A 103 45.57 -4.25 11.88
CA THR A 103 46.39 -3.61 10.83
C THR A 103 45.55 -2.84 9.81
N PRO A 104 46.13 -1.79 9.20
CA PRO A 104 45.41 -0.60 8.76
C PRO A 104 45.26 -0.50 7.23
N SER A 105 44.39 0.42 6.82
CA SER A 105 44.28 0.98 5.46
C SER A 105 43.66 0.08 4.39
N LYS A 106 42.36 0.30 4.15
CA LYS A 106 41.85 0.29 2.78
C LYS A 106 40.96 1.49 2.56
N ALA A 107 41.39 2.32 1.62
CA ALA A 107 40.69 3.48 1.13
C ALA A 107 39.20 3.20 0.87
N VAL A 108 38.35 4.09 1.41
CA VAL A 108 37.14 4.72 0.83
C VAL A 108 36.48 3.93 -0.32
N PRO A 109 35.17 3.66 -0.22
CA PRO A 109 34.27 4.59 -0.89
C PRO A 109 33.33 5.21 0.12
N SER A 110 33.36 6.54 0.17
CA SER A 110 32.24 7.37 0.55
C SER A 110 31.06 6.88 -0.28
N SER A 111 30.21 6.02 0.28
CA SER A 111 28.91 5.77 -0.31
C SER A 111 28.00 6.92 0.11
N SER A 112 28.34 8.12 -0.37
CA SER A 112 27.26 8.99 -0.80
C SER A 112 26.38 8.12 -1.70
N PRO A 113 25.06 8.03 -1.46
CA PRO A 113 24.19 7.43 -2.46
C PRO A 113 24.52 8.11 -3.80
N PRO A 114 24.62 7.34 -4.90
CA PRO A 114 24.76 7.96 -6.21
C PRO A 114 23.68 9.04 -6.32
N PRO A 115 24.01 10.25 -6.80
CA PRO A 115 23.00 11.27 -7.01
C PRO A 115 21.89 10.61 -7.81
N LEU A 116 20.65 10.68 -7.28
CA LEU A 116 19.49 10.06 -7.91
C LEU A 116 19.46 10.57 -9.34
N THR A 117 19.92 9.73 -10.27
CA THR A 117 20.03 10.13 -11.66
C THR A 117 18.62 10.02 -12.16
N ILE A 118 17.90 11.15 -12.13
CA ILE A 118 16.57 11.27 -12.69
C ILE A 118 16.75 10.99 -14.19
N THR A 119 16.49 9.74 -14.57
CA THR A 119 16.71 9.26 -15.93
C THR A 119 15.39 9.38 -16.67
N HIS A 120 15.39 9.95 -17.88
CA HIS A 120 14.21 9.99 -18.73
C HIS A 120 13.60 8.60 -18.88
N HIS A 121 12.27 8.52 -18.84
CA HIS A 121 11.55 7.29 -19.12
C HIS A 121 11.51 7.06 -20.64
N HIS A 122 11.89 5.86 -21.08
CA HIS A 122 11.72 5.46 -22.48
C HIS A 122 10.31 4.89 -22.70
N GLU A 123 9.75 5.05 -23.90
CA GLU A 123 8.43 4.51 -24.26
C GLU A 123 8.28 3.01 -23.95
N GLN A 124 9.35 2.25 -24.20
CA GLN A 124 9.36 0.81 -23.91
C GLN A 124 9.14 0.50 -22.42
N ASP A 125 9.56 1.38 -21.52
CA ASP A 125 9.40 1.19 -20.07
C ASP A 125 7.96 1.45 -19.64
N VAL A 126 7.36 2.51 -20.18
CA VAL A 126 5.96 2.88 -19.98
C VAL A 126 5.03 1.79 -20.55
N ARG A 127 5.32 1.27 -21.76
CA ARG A 127 4.62 0.12 -22.34
C ARG A 127 4.67 -1.11 -21.45
N ARG A 128 5.82 -1.40 -20.85
CA ARG A 128 5.95 -2.53 -19.91
C ARG A 128 5.08 -2.32 -18.67
N GLN A 129 4.90 -1.08 -18.19
CA GLN A 129 4.00 -0.82 -17.07
C GLN A 129 2.53 -1.04 -17.43
N PHE A 130 2.08 -0.54 -18.59
CA PHE A 130 0.73 -0.84 -19.08
C PHE A 130 0.51 -2.36 -19.24
N ALA A 131 1.50 -3.06 -19.80
CA ALA A 131 1.45 -4.51 -19.94
C ALA A 131 1.43 -5.27 -18.60
N ARG A 132 1.83 -4.65 -17.48
CA ARG A 132 1.79 -5.28 -16.14
C ARG A 132 0.49 -5.03 -15.38
N LEU A 133 -0.36 -4.12 -15.83
CA LEU A 133 -1.67 -3.86 -15.20
C LEU A 133 -2.50 -5.13 -15.12
N ASN A 134 -3.25 -5.38 -14.04
CA ASN A 134 -4.10 -6.56 -13.96
C ASN A 134 -5.51 -6.22 -14.47
N PRO A 135 -5.98 -6.78 -15.61
CA PRO A 135 -7.31 -6.48 -16.16
C PRO A 135 -8.47 -6.83 -15.22
N ARG A 136 -8.23 -7.73 -14.25
CA ARG A 136 -9.24 -8.16 -13.28
C ARG A 136 -9.39 -7.21 -12.09
N LYS A 137 -8.60 -6.15 -12.01
CA LYS A 137 -8.76 -5.13 -10.97
C LYS A 137 -9.96 -4.22 -11.29
N ALA A 138 -10.60 -3.73 -10.24
CA ALA A 138 -11.68 -2.77 -10.37
C ALA A 138 -11.21 -1.47 -11.05
N PRO A 139 -12.09 -0.75 -11.77
CA PRO A 139 -11.80 0.56 -12.31
C PRO A 139 -11.39 1.57 -11.23
N GLY A 140 -10.62 2.58 -11.64
CA GLY A 140 -10.30 3.71 -10.78
C GLY A 140 -11.53 4.56 -10.45
N PRO A 141 -11.38 5.60 -9.59
CA PRO A 141 -12.45 6.55 -9.29
C PRO A 141 -12.90 7.36 -10.52
N ASP A 142 -12.05 7.41 -11.55
CA ASP A 142 -12.32 7.95 -12.88
C ASP A 142 -13.15 7.00 -13.78
N GLY A 143 -13.48 5.80 -13.30
CA GLY A 143 -14.18 4.77 -14.07
C GLY A 143 -13.31 4.09 -15.12
N VAL A 144 -12.01 4.39 -15.19
CA VAL A 144 -11.11 3.81 -16.18
C VAL A 144 -10.63 2.44 -15.70
N SER A 145 -10.88 1.42 -16.53
CA SER A 145 -10.48 0.05 -16.20
C SER A 145 -9.01 -0.20 -16.57
N PRO A 146 -8.30 -1.05 -15.81
CA PRO A 146 -6.95 -1.49 -16.18
C PRO A 146 -6.89 -2.21 -17.54
N SER A 147 -7.99 -2.84 -17.97
CA SER A 147 -8.14 -3.41 -19.32
C SER A 147 -8.14 -2.33 -20.40
N THR A 148 -8.84 -1.21 -20.17
CA THR A 148 -8.89 -0.08 -21.10
C THR A 148 -7.50 0.53 -21.26
N LEU A 149 -6.79 0.77 -20.14
CA LEU A 149 -5.41 1.27 -20.17
C LEU A 149 -4.45 0.33 -20.92
N ARG A 150 -4.65 -0.98 -20.83
CA ARG A 150 -3.89 -1.96 -21.62
C ARG A 150 -4.21 -1.91 -23.10
N HIS A 151 -5.48 -1.74 -23.45
CA HIS A 151 -5.92 -1.70 -24.84
C HIS A 151 -5.43 -0.43 -25.53
N CYS A 152 -5.49 0.70 -24.84
CA CYS A 152 -5.01 1.99 -25.32
C CYS A 152 -3.50 2.20 -25.08
N ALA A 153 -2.75 1.16 -24.68
CA ALA A 153 -1.36 1.32 -24.26
C ALA A 153 -0.46 1.93 -25.35
N GLU A 154 -0.68 1.61 -26.64
CA GLU A 154 0.13 2.17 -27.72
C GLU A 154 -0.10 3.67 -27.90
N GLU A 155 -1.34 4.14 -27.78
CA GLU A 155 -1.68 5.57 -27.90
C GLU A 155 -1.31 6.37 -26.65
N LEU A 156 -1.45 5.76 -25.47
CA LEU A 156 -1.15 6.42 -24.19
C LEU A 156 0.34 6.49 -23.90
N THR A 157 1.14 5.53 -24.36
CA THR A 157 2.58 5.49 -24.10
C THR A 157 3.31 6.80 -24.41
N PRO A 158 3.25 7.36 -25.64
CA PRO A 158 4.01 8.57 -25.96
C PRO A 158 3.59 9.74 -25.07
N VAL A 159 2.29 9.94 -24.87
CA VAL A 159 1.75 11.02 -24.02
C VAL A 159 2.22 10.89 -22.58
N PHE A 160 2.15 9.69 -21.99
CA PHE A 160 2.60 9.47 -20.62
C PHE A 160 4.12 9.63 -20.51
N THR A 161 4.89 9.14 -21.49
CA THR A 161 6.33 9.35 -21.56
C THR A 161 6.69 10.82 -21.56
N ASP A 162 6.03 11.63 -22.40
CA ASP A 162 6.25 13.08 -22.46
C ASP A 162 5.90 13.76 -21.13
N ILE A 163 4.74 13.46 -20.55
CA ILE A 163 4.32 14.03 -19.25
C ILE A 163 5.33 13.73 -18.16
N PHE A 164 5.79 12.48 -18.05
CA PHE A 164 6.78 12.10 -17.05
C PHE A 164 8.09 12.84 -17.28
N ASN A 165 8.58 12.85 -18.52
CA ASN A 165 9.83 13.50 -18.86
C ASN A 165 9.79 15.02 -18.64
N SER A 166 8.73 15.71 -19.04
CA SER A 166 8.54 17.14 -18.75
C SER A 166 8.45 17.43 -17.25
N SER A 167 7.83 16.54 -16.47
CA SER A 167 7.79 16.66 -15.01
C SER A 167 9.19 16.49 -14.40
N LEU A 168 9.99 15.55 -14.92
CA LEU A 168 11.36 15.30 -14.47
C LEU A 168 12.29 16.47 -14.79
N GLU A 169 12.14 17.12 -15.94
CA GLU A 169 12.87 18.33 -16.31
C GLU A 169 12.49 19.50 -15.40
N SER A 170 11.19 19.66 -15.12
CA SER A 170 10.69 20.73 -14.23
C SER A 170 11.16 20.58 -12.78
N CYS A 171 11.43 19.35 -12.31
CA CYS A 171 12.00 19.12 -10.98
C CYS A 171 13.50 19.42 -10.88
N GLN A 172 14.19 19.62 -12.01
CA GLN A 172 15.64 19.90 -12.05
C GLN A 172 15.98 21.38 -12.16
N SER A 173 15.00 22.23 -12.50
CA SER A 173 15.09 23.70 -12.54
C SER A 173 14.72 24.35 -11.21
#